data_AF-A0A9W8ITN2-F1
#
_entry.id   AF-A0A9W8ITN2-F1
#
_cell.length_a   1.000
_cell.length_b   1.000
_cell.length_c   1.000
_cell.angle_alpha   90.00
_cell.angle_beta   90.00
_cell.angle_gamma   90.00
#
_symmetry.space_group_name_H-M   'P 1'
#
loop_
_entity.id
_entity.type
_entity.pdbx_description
1 polymer ?
#
loop_
_entity_poly.entity_id
_entity_poly.type
_entity_poly.pdbx_seq_one_letter_code
_entity_poly.pdbx_strand_id
1 'polypeptide(L)'
;MLDRPGRVEYCDEASDISYKLVSLAGLDPKTATIAEMDSKDARFALVKACMDDTWTDTYQLCYVSDEHRSPIFWYPPKFRLATAEETETARQHTATVRETAKAWSCNHCHEFFEAWNAEAKPVIFQHLKDCHDIFDPNPLVDFVPNAQCWPTLEVPCKIPLPVSSPQCFQCALCGYSSPRRFDLDGVRNHLQNDHGMAYPTPAPYYFTVDPEMIVGLE
;
A
#
# COMPACT_ATOMS: atom_id res chain seq x y z
N MET A 1 -28.51 -17.15 -12.49
CA MET A 1 -27.46 -18.10 -12.10
C MET A 1 -26.26 -17.84 -13.00
N LEU A 2 -25.27 -17.08 -12.51
CA LEU A 2 -23.98 -16.94 -13.20
C LEU A 2 -23.06 -18.02 -12.63
N ASP A 3 -23.04 -19.16 -13.30
CA ASP A 3 -22.11 -20.24 -13.04
C ASP A 3 -20.77 -19.86 -13.69
N ARG A 4 -19.97 -19.05 -12.99
CA ARG A 4 -18.56 -18.87 -13.31
C ARG A 4 -17.75 -19.53 -12.20
N PRO A 5 -17.47 -20.84 -12.28
CA PRO A 5 -16.36 -21.38 -11.54
C PRO A 5 -15.10 -20.79 -12.18
N GLY A 6 -14.65 -19.66 -11.66
CA GLY A 6 -13.33 -19.12 -11.97
C GLY A 6 -12.32 -20.24 -11.69
N ARG A 7 -11.43 -20.50 -12.64
CA ARG A 7 -10.34 -21.44 -12.44
C ARG A 7 -9.49 -20.89 -11.28
N VAL A 8 -9.44 -21.63 -10.18
CA VAL A 8 -8.54 -21.33 -9.08
C VAL A 8 -7.14 -21.73 -9.56
N GLU A 9 -6.30 -20.74 -9.83
CA GLU A 9 -4.90 -20.94 -10.18
C GLU A 9 -4.04 -20.72 -8.94
N TYR A 10 -3.10 -21.64 -8.71
CA TYR A 10 -2.11 -21.50 -7.66
C TYR A 10 -0.99 -20.57 -8.16
N CYS A 11 -0.61 -19.60 -7.34
CA CYS A 11 0.46 -18.66 -7.64
C CYS A 11 1.62 -18.92 -6.67
N ASP A 12 2.69 -19.54 -7.19
CA ASP A 12 3.90 -19.87 -6.42
C ASP A 12 4.47 -18.61 -5.76
N GLU A 13 4.48 -17.50 -6.49
CA GLU A 13 4.94 -16.19 -6.06
C GLU A 13 4.21 -15.66 -4.82
N ALA A 14 2.87 -15.70 -4.87
CA ALA A 14 2.03 -15.23 -3.77
C ALA A 14 2.15 -16.14 -2.54
N SER A 15 2.31 -17.44 -2.76
CA SER A 15 2.54 -18.43 -1.71
C SER A 15 3.87 -18.18 -0.99
N ASP A 16 4.94 -17.94 -1.73
CA ASP A 16 6.28 -17.62 -1.19
C ASP A 16 6.28 -16.32 -0.37
N ILE A 17 5.56 -15.30 -0.82
CA ILE A 17 5.39 -14.04 -0.07
C ILE A 17 4.61 -14.31 1.22
N SER A 18 3.47 -15.00 1.13
CA SER A 18 2.64 -15.35 2.28
C SER A 18 3.43 -16.13 3.34
N TYR A 19 4.21 -17.13 2.91
CA TYR A 19 5.08 -17.91 3.78
C TYR A 19 6.04 -17.02 4.58
N LYS A 20 6.68 -16.05 3.92
CA LYS A 20 7.61 -15.11 4.56
C LYS A 20 6.91 -14.18 5.53
N LEU A 21 5.74 -13.65 5.17
CA LEU A 21 4.97 -12.74 6.03
C LEU A 21 4.48 -13.44 7.30
N VAL A 22 3.96 -14.66 7.18
CA VAL A 22 3.55 -15.47 8.34
C VAL A 22 4.74 -15.78 9.25
N SER A 23 5.89 -16.13 8.66
CA SER A 23 7.13 -16.35 9.41
C SER A 23 7.58 -15.07 10.15
N LEU A 24 7.51 -13.91 9.50
CA LEU A 24 7.83 -12.61 10.09
C LEU A 24 6.88 -12.24 11.25
N ALA A 25 5.61 -12.63 11.17
CA ALA A 25 4.64 -12.46 12.27
C ALA A 25 4.90 -13.38 13.48
N GLY A 26 5.93 -14.24 13.40
CA GLY A 26 6.28 -15.20 14.44
C GLY A 26 5.30 -16.37 14.54
N LEU A 27 4.64 -16.72 13.43
CA LEU A 27 3.76 -17.87 13.30
C LEU A 27 4.41 -18.96 12.43
N ASP A 28 3.95 -20.20 12.55
CA ASP A 28 4.41 -21.29 11.68
C ASP A 28 3.68 -21.22 10.32
N PRO A 29 4.38 -20.92 9.21
CA PRO A 29 3.74 -20.77 7.89
C PRO A 29 3.07 -22.02 7.35
N LYS A 30 3.34 -23.21 7.92
CA LYS A 30 2.70 -24.47 7.51
C LYS A 30 1.35 -24.72 8.18
N THR A 31 1.10 -24.07 9.32
CA THR A 31 -0.05 -24.38 10.18
C THR A 31 -0.86 -23.15 10.58
N ALA A 32 -0.30 -21.95 10.41
CA ALA A 32 -0.97 -20.70 10.71
C ALA A 32 -2.27 -20.55 9.92
N THR A 33 -3.28 -20.06 10.62
CA THR A 33 -4.60 -19.76 10.08
C THR A 33 -4.74 -18.25 9.81
N ILE A 34 -5.71 -17.89 8.98
CA ILE A 34 -6.06 -16.48 8.73
C ILE A 34 -6.43 -15.78 10.05
N ALA A 35 -7.22 -16.44 10.91
CA ALA A 35 -7.63 -15.89 12.19
C ALA A 35 -6.44 -15.59 13.13
N GLU A 36 -5.38 -16.40 13.09
CA GLU A 36 -4.16 -16.12 13.85
C GLU A 36 -3.40 -14.91 13.31
N MET A 37 -3.30 -14.77 11.99
CA MET A 37 -2.71 -13.59 11.35
C MET A 37 -3.52 -12.32 11.67
N ASP A 38 -4.84 -12.38 11.57
CA ASP A 38 -5.75 -11.28 11.93
C ASP A 38 -5.62 -10.91 13.40
N SER A 39 -5.55 -11.91 14.29
CA SER A 39 -5.37 -11.68 15.73
C SER A 39 -3.99 -11.11 16.07
N LYS A 40 -2.95 -11.40 15.29
CA LYS A 40 -1.63 -10.79 15.46
C LYS A 40 -1.64 -9.33 15.06
N ASP A 41 -2.51 -8.93 14.13
CA ASP A 41 -2.58 -7.59 13.55
C ASP A 41 -1.19 -7.08 13.12
N ALA A 42 -0.34 -8.00 12.64
CA ALA A 42 1.04 -7.70 12.29
C ALA A 42 1.06 -6.80 11.05
N ARG A 43 1.83 -5.71 11.14
CA ARG A 43 2.07 -4.79 10.02
C ARG A 43 3.48 -4.99 9.49
N PHE A 44 3.62 -4.84 8.18
CA PHE A 44 4.88 -5.07 7.49
C PHE A 44 5.37 -3.77 6.85
N ALA A 45 6.67 -3.64 6.68
CA ALA A 45 7.25 -2.54 5.92
C ALA A 45 7.98 -3.12 4.71
N LEU A 46 7.79 -2.50 3.55
CA LEU A 46 8.49 -2.88 2.33
C LEU A 46 9.88 -2.24 2.34
N VAL A 47 10.90 -3.08 2.51
CA VAL A 47 12.29 -2.65 2.69
C VAL A 47 12.95 -2.30 1.35
N LYS A 48 12.72 -3.12 0.31
CA LYS A 48 13.35 -3.03 -1.02
C LYS A 48 12.43 -3.59 -2.10
N ALA A 49 11.53 -2.77 -2.65
CA ALA A 49 10.86 -2.97 -3.95
C ALA A 49 9.96 -1.76 -4.27
N CYS A 50 9.45 -1.72 -5.50
CA CYS A 50 8.18 -1.10 -5.85
C CYS A 50 7.13 -2.23 -5.87
N MET A 51 6.00 -2.08 -5.19
CA MET A 51 4.87 -2.99 -5.43
C MET A 51 4.12 -2.45 -6.64
N ASP A 52 3.92 -3.30 -7.64
CA ASP A 52 2.97 -3.02 -8.71
C ASP A 52 1.58 -2.85 -8.08
N ASP A 53 0.79 -1.90 -8.61
CA ASP A 53 -0.52 -1.52 -8.06
C ASP A 53 -1.45 -2.73 -7.90
N THR A 54 -1.22 -3.77 -8.72
CA THR A 54 -1.95 -5.04 -8.75
C THR A 54 -1.85 -5.90 -7.47
N TRP A 55 -0.82 -5.74 -6.65
CA TRP A 55 -0.65 -6.54 -5.42
C TRP A 55 -1.28 -5.91 -4.17
N THR A 56 -1.70 -4.66 -4.28
CA THR A 56 -2.23 -3.87 -3.15
C THR A 56 -3.66 -4.27 -2.79
N ASP A 57 -4.39 -4.87 -3.74
CA ASP A 57 -5.81 -5.19 -3.62
C ASP A 57 -6.11 -6.49 -2.84
N THR A 58 -5.10 -7.34 -2.59
CA THR A 58 -5.34 -8.74 -2.15
C THR A 58 -4.95 -9.02 -0.70
N TYR A 59 -4.11 -8.19 -0.09
CA TYR A 59 -3.65 -8.39 1.27
C TYR A 59 -3.78 -7.08 2.03
N GLN A 60 -4.28 -7.12 3.27
CA GLN A 60 -4.26 -6.00 4.23
C GLN A 60 -2.81 -5.67 4.66
N LEU A 61 -1.98 -5.35 3.69
CA LEU A 61 -0.61 -4.92 3.84
C LEU A 61 -0.66 -3.42 4.04
N CYS A 62 -0.52 -2.98 5.29
CA CYS A 62 0.20 -1.73 5.49
C CYS A 62 1.57 -1.98 4.85
N TYR A 63 1.90 -1.25 3.80
CA TYR A 63 3.25 -1.27 3.26
C TYR A 63 3.72 0.17 3.10
N VAL A 64 4.98 0.36 3.46
CA VAL A 64 5.71 1.59 3.27
C VAL A 64 6.01 1.74 1.78
N SER A 65 5.22 2.54 1.07
CA SER A 65 5.52 2.90 -0.32
C SER A 65 6.36 4.18 -0.35
N ASP A 66 7.52 4.08 -0.98
CA ASP A 66 8.34 5.23 -1.34
C ASP A 66 7.97 5.64 -2.78
N GLU A 67 7.55 6.89 -2.95
CA GLU A 67 7.20 7.49 -4.25
C GLU A 67 8.38 7.56 -5.24
N HIS A 68 9.61 7.33 -4.78
CA HIS A 68 10.83 7.55 -5.55
C HIS A 68 11.54 6.26 -5.96
N ARG A 69 10.94 5.09 -5.76
CA ARG A 69 11.61 3.81 -6.04
C ARG A 69 11.34 3.25 -7.42
N SER A 70 12.43 2.88 -8.08
CA SER A 70 12.41 2.32 -9.42
C SER A 70 11.69 0.98 -9.51
N PRO A 71 10.86 0.76 -10.54
CA PRO A 71 10.16 -0.49 -10.82
C PRO A 71 11.08 -1.56 -11.39
N ILE A 72 12.41 -1.41 -11.25
CA ILE A 72 13.32 -2.51 -11.53
C ILE A 72 12.95 -3.64 -10.55
N PHE A 73 12.45 -4.71 -11.14
CA PHE A 73 11.92 -5.94 -10.54
C PHE A 73 12.89 -6.56 -9.51
N TRP A 74 12.93 -6.02 -8.29
CA TRP A 74 13.58 -6.69 -7.17
C TRP A 74 12.64 -7.78 -6.68
N TYR A 75 12.73 -8.93 -7.35
CA TYR A 75 11.96 -10.11 -7.00
C TYR A 75 12.80 -11.07 -6.16
N PRO A 76 12.31 -11.54 -5.00
CA PRO A 76 11.07 -11.15 -4.33
C PRO A 76 11.23 -9.84 -3.52
N PRO A 77 10.14 -9.09 -3.29
CA PRO A 77 10.14 -7.94 -2.39
C PRO A 77 10.63 -8.35 -1.00
N LYS A 78 11.46 -7.49 -0.39
CA LYS A 78 11.91 -7.69 1.00
C LYS A 78 10.96 -7.00 1.96
N PHE A 79 10.48 -7.75 2.94
CA PHE A 79 9.63 -7.25 4.02
C PHE A 79 10.36 -7.33 5.37
N ARG A 80 9.98 -6.44 6.29
CA ARG A 80 10.26 -6.56 7.73
C ARG A 80 8.99 -6.28 8.51
N LEU A 81 8.98 -6.58 9.80
CA LEU A 81 7.94 -6.05 10.69
C LEU A 81 8.04 -4.52 10.75
N ALA A 82 6.88 -3.87 10.73
CA ALA A 82 6.79 -2.44 10.98
C ALA A 82 7.23 -2.14 12.42
N THR A 83 7.86 -0.98 12.64
CA THR A 83 8.13 -0.49 14.00
C THR A 83 6.81 -0.08 14.69
N ALA A 84 6.86 0.18 16.00
CA ALA A 84 5.68 0.66 16.73
C ALA A 84 5.15 2.01 16.18
N GLU A 85 6.06 2.92 15.83
CA GLU A 85 5.73 4.22 15.24
C GLU A 85 5.10 4.07 13.85
N GLU A 86 5.66 3.19 13.02
CA GLU A 86 5.12 2.90 11.69
C GLU A 86 3.75 2.24 11.76
N THR A 87 3.56 1.33 12.72
CA THR A 87 2.28 0.65 12.97
C THR A 87 1.20 1.65 13.37
N GLU A 88 1.54 2.58 14.28
CA GLU A 88 0.60 3.61 14.71
C GLU A 88 0.26 4.58 13.58
N THR A 89 1.27 5.02 12.82
CA THR A 89 1.07 5.86 11.63
C THR A 89 0.16 5.18 10.61
N ALA A 90 0.38 3.89 10.35
CA ALA A 90 -0.44 3.11 9.44
C ALA A 90 -1.89 2.98 9.94
N ARG A 91 -2.11 2.80 11.24
CA ARG A 91 -3.46 2.76 11.84
C ARG A 91 -4.20 4.07 11.68
N GLN A 92 -3.54 5.20 11.96
CA GLN A 92 -4.10 6.53 11.77
C GLN A 92 -4.44 6.79 10.31
N HIS A 93 -3.57 6.35 9.40
CA HIS A 93 -3.82 6.43 7.96
C HIS A 93 -5.05 5.61 7.56
N THR A 94 -5.13 4.33 7.94
CA THR A 94 -6.28 3.47 7.63
C THR A 94 -7.57 4.02 8.20
N ALA A 95 -7.57 4.55 9.42
CA ALA A 95 -8.73 5.20 10.01
C ALA A 95 -9.19 6.41 9.16
N THR A 96 -8.25 7.28 8.79
CA THR A 96 -8.52 8.46 7.93
C THR A 96 -9.07 8.08 6.57
N VAL A 97 -8.45 7.09 5.91
CA VAL A 97 -8.89 6.57 4.60
C VAL A 97 -10.30 6.02 4.71
N ARG A 98 -10.59 5.19 5.72
CA ARG A 98 -11.93 4.60 5.90
C ARG A 98 -13.02 5.64 6.15
N GLU A 99 -12.72 6.77 6.76
CA GLU A 99 -13.70 7.85 6.95
C GLU A 99 -13.98 8.64 5.67
N THR A 100 -12.94 8.85 4.85
CA THR A 100 -12.99 9.78 3.70
C THR A 100 -13.20 9.10 2.34
N ALA A 101 -12.92 7.80 2.23
CA ALA A 101 -13.02 7.06 0.99
C ALA A 101 -14.48 6.96 0.51
N LYS A 102 -14.69 7.20 -0.78
CA LYS A 102 -15.97 6.99 -1.47
C LYS A 102 -16.18 5.51 -1.76
N ALA A 103 -16.51 4.78 -0.70
CA ALA A 103 -16.52 3.31 -0.71
C ALA A 103 -17.61 2.72 0.18
N TRP A 104 -18.56 3.53 0.63
CA TRP A 104 -19.62 3.09 1.53
C TRP A 104 -20.96 3.12 0.82
N SER A 105 -21.80 2.14 1.18
CA SER A 105 -23.15 1.98 0.68
C SER A 105 -24.14 1.92 1.84
N CYS A 106 -25.31 2.51 1.65
CA CYS A 106 -26.46 2.29 2.53
C CYS A 106 -26.93 0.83 2.42
N ASN A 107 -27.25 0.18 3.54
CA ASN A 107 -27.76 -1.19 3.56
C ASN A 107 -29.30 -1.27 3.59
N HIS A 108 -29.99 -0.12 3.50
CA HIS A 108 -31.45 0.00 3.56
C HIS A 108 -32.09 0.40 2.22
N CYS A 109 -31.28 0.76 1.22
CA CYS A 109 -31.72 1.13 -0.12
C CYS A 109 -30.64 0.83 -1.15
N HIS A 110 -30.91 1.12 -2.43
CA HIS A 110 -29.96 0.86 -3.54
C HIS A 110 -29.19 2.12 -3.99
N GLU A 111 -29.34 3.27 -3.32
CA GLU A 111 -28.88 4.59 -3.79
C GLU A 111 -27.34 4.72 -3.91
N PHE A 112 -26.57 3.86 -3.24
CA PHE A 112 -25.09 3.93 -3.21
C PHE A 112 -24.43 2.58 -3.51
N PHE A 113 -25.14 1.65 -4.15
CA PHE A 113 -24.69 0.26 -4.32
C PHE A 113 -23.69 0.06 -5.47
N GLU A 114 -23.65 0.97 -6.45
CA GLU A 114 -22.72 0.88 -7.58
C GLU A 114 -21.41 1.60 -7.26
N ALA A 115 -20.28 1.16 -7.83
CA ALA A 115 -18.99 1.81 -7.56
C ALA A 115 -18.98 3.31 -7.86
N TRP A 116 -19.68 3.73 -8.93
CA TRP A 116 -19.68 5.13 -9.38
C TRP A 116 -20.52 6.05 -8.50
N ASN A 117 -21.41 5.52 -7.66
CA ASN A 117 -22.20 6.28 -6.71
C ASN A 117 -21.95 5.90 -5.25
N ALA A 118 -20.94 5.08 -4.95
CA ALA A 118 -20.48 4.91 -3.58
C ALA A 118 -20.00 6.25 -3.01
N GLU A 119 -20.21 6.47 -1.72
CA GLU A 119 -19.90 7.74 -1.08
C GLU A 119 -19.11 7.58 0.23
N ALA A 120 -18.62 8.69 0.77
CA ALA A 120 -17.91 8.72 2.05
C ALA A 120 -18.86 8.52 3.24
N LYS A 121 -18.36 8.01 4.37
CA LYS A 121 -19.20 7.72 5.55
C LYS A 121 -20.07 8.90 6.00
N PRO A 122 -19.59 10.16 6.08
CA PRO A 122 -20.43 11.26 6.52
C PRO A 122 -21.65 11.49 5.62
N VAL A 123 -21.53 11.22 4.32
CA VAL A 123 -22.65 11.33 3.37
C VAL A 123 -23.65 10.20 3.60
N ILE A 124 -23.17 8.97 3.78
CA ILE A 124 -24.04 7.82 4.12
C ILE A 124 -24.76 8.03 5.45
N PHE A 125 -24.09 8.59 6.46
CA PHE A 125 -24.71 8.88 7.75
C PHE A 125 -25.79 9.94 7.63
N GLN A 126 -25.58 10.95 6.79
CA GLN A 126 -26.59 11.95 6.52
C GLN A 126 -27.79 11.33 5.78
N HIS A 127 -27.54 10.50 4.75
CA HIS A 127 -28.59 9.78 4.04
C HIS A 127 -29.40 8.87 4.97
N LEU A 128 -28.76 8.14 5.88
CA LEU A 128 -29.44 7.28 6.85
C LEU A 128 -30.37 8.07 7.78
N LYS A 129 -29.99 9.30 8.15
CA LYS A 129 -30.86 10.20 8.92
C LYS A 129 -32.05 10.67 8.09
N ASP A 130 -31.79 11.15 6.88
CA ASP A 130 -32.80 11.84 6.07
C ASP A 130 -33.80 10.89 5.40
N CYS A 131 -33.36 9.69 5.02
CA CYS A 131 -34.15 8.73 4.25
C CYS A 131 -34.64 7.54 5.07
N HIS A 132 -33.99 7.24 6.21
CA HIS A 132 -34.27 6.04 7.00
C HIS A 132 -34.50 6.33 8.50
N ASP A 133 -34.47 7.59 8.94
CA ASP A 133 -34.64 8.01 10.34
C ASP A 133 -33.66 7.33 11.32
N ILE A 134 -32.45 6.95 10.85
CA ILE A 134 -31.40 6.31 11.67
C ILE A 134 -30.37 7.34 12.09
N PHE A 135 -30.36 7.69 13.38
CA PHE A 135 -29.49 8.73 13.94
C PHE A 135 -28.14 8.22 14.48
N ASP A 136 -28.07 6.95 14.85
CA ASP A 136 -26.87 6.28 15.37
C ASP A 136 -26.63 4.99 14.58
N PRO A 137 -26.06 5.10 13.35
CA PRO A 137 -25.86 3.96 12.47
C PRO A 137 -24.93 2.90 13.08
N ASN A 138 -25.36 1.65 13.07
CA ASN A 138 -24.54 0.51 13.43
C ASN A 138 -23.75 0.02 12.20
N PRO A 139 -22.39 -0.01 12.26
CA PRO A 139 -21.56 -0.56 11.21
C PRO A 139 -21.97 -2.00 10.84
N LEU A 140 -21.93 -2.32 9.54
CA LEU A 140 -22.31 -3.62 8.97
C LEU A 140 -23.82 -3.94 9.01
N VAL A 141 -24.63 -3.19 9.76
CA VAL A 141 -26.08 -3.32 9.79
C VAL A 141 -26.74 -2.27 8.92
N ASP A 142 -26.39 -1.00 9.11
CA ASP A 142 -27.04 0.12 8.43
C ASP A 142 -26.27 0.61 7.21
N PHE A 143 -24.97 0.38 7.20
CA PHE A 143 -24.09 0.70 6.09
C PHE A 143 -22.95 -0.32 5.99
N VAL A 144 -22.49 -0.56 4.77
CA VAL A 144 -21.48 -1.56 4.45
C VAL A 144 -20.45 -0.99 3.47
N PRO A 145 -19.21 -1.49 3.47
CA PRO A 145 -18.28 -1.26 2.38
C PRO A 145 -18.88 -1.72 1.05
N ASN A 146 -18.79 -0.90 0.01
CA ASN A 146 -19.06 -1.30 -1.36
C ASN A 146 -17.94 -2.25 -1.82
N ALA A 147 -18.27 -3.49 -2.13
CA ALA A 147 -17.29 -4.50 -2.53
C ALA A 147 -16.48 -4.10 -3.78
N GLN A 148 -17.07 -3.31 -4.69
CA GLN A 148 -16.38 -2.82 -5.89
C GLN A 148 -15.38 -1.70 -5.58
N CYS A 149 -15.50 -1.05 -4.43
CA CYS A 149 -14.63 0.03 -3.97
C CYS A 149 -13.67 -0.42 -2.87
N TRP A 150 -13.62 -1.71 -2.53
CA TRP A 150 -12.79 -2.24 -1.45
C TRP A 150 -11.32 -1.78 -1.51
N PRO A 151 -10.65 -1.75 -2.68
CA PRO A 151 -9.27 -1.24 -2.79
C PRO A 151 -9.07 0.16 -2.21
N THR A 152 -10.09 1.02 -2.29
CA THR A 152 -10.01 2.40 -1.80
C THR A 152 -10.05 2.51 -0.27
N LEU A 153 -10.44 1.44 0.44
CA LEU A 153 -10.43 1.34 1.90
C LEU A 153 -9.12 0.79 2.47
N GLU A 154 -8.32 0.16 1.62
CA GLU A 154 -7.05 -0.48 1.97
C GLU A 154 -5.86 0.26 1.35
N VAL A 155 -6.03 1.58 1.12
CA VAL A 155 -4.96 2.43 0.58
C VAL A 155 -3.72 2.33 1.49
N PRO A 156 -2.56 2.04 0.90
CA PRO A 156 -1.32 1.84 1.65
C PRO A 156 -0.79 3.11 2.31
N CYS A 157 -0.31 2.97 3.53
CA CYS A 157 0.29 4.07 4.28
C CYS A 157 1.70 4.36 3.77
N LYS A 158 1.90 5.54 3.19
CA LYS A 158 3.23 6.06 2.82
C LYS A 158 4.00 6.44 4.07
N ILE A 159 5.09 5.74 4.35
CA ILE A 159 6.00 6.06 5.44
C ILE A 159 7.30 6.60 4.85
N PRO A 160 7.78 7.79 5.28
CA PRO A 160 9.06 8.30 4.81
C PRO A 160 10.19 7.33 5.16
N LEU A 161 11.09 7.05 4.22
CA LEU A 161 12.29 6.29 4.53
C LEU A 161 13.18 7.09 5.49
N PRO A 162 13.64 6.50 6.62
CA PRO A 162 14.69 7.09 7.42
C PRO A 162 16.00 7.01 6.64
N VAL A 163 16.27 8.01 5.82
CA VAL A 163 17.55 8.15 5.10
C VAL A 163 18.60 8.69 6.07
N SER A 164 19.78 8.03 6.14
CA SER A 164 20.90 8.51 6.95
C SER A 164 21.50 9.82 6.41
N SER A 165 21.24 10.10 5.14
CA SER A 165 21.84 11.22 4.41
C SER A 165 20.82 11.79 3.43
N PRO A 166 20.79 13.13 3.27
CA PRO A 166 20.06 13.76 2.17
C PRO A 166 20.58 13.30 0.81
N GLN A 167 21.86 12.89 0.72
CA GLN A 167 22.47 12.36 -0.50
C GLN A 167 22.32 10.85 -0.60
N CYS A 168 21.12 10.39 -0.91
CA CYS A 168 20.82 8.97 -1.03
C CYS A 168 20.47 8.54 -2.45
N PHE A 169 20.39 9.43 -3.43
CA PHE A 169 20.00 9.08 -4.79
C PHE A 169 21.20 8.76 -5.68
N GLN A 170 21.06 7.75 -6.53
CA GLN A 170 21.98 7.38 -7.61
C GLN A 170 21.28 7.55 -8.95
N CYS A 171 22.00 8.06 -9.93
CA CYS A 171 21.53 8.06 -11.32
C CYS A 171 21.59 6.66 -11.91
N ALA A 172 20.45 6.15 -12.38
CA ALA A 172 20.38 4.83 -13.01
C ALA A 172 21.10 4.78 -14.38
N LEU A 173 21.25 5.94 -15.03
CA LEU A 173 21.85 6.07 -16.37
C LEU A 173 23.38 6.16 -16.34
N CYS A 174 23.97 6.58 -15.22
CA CYS A 174 25.43 6.60 -15.04
C CYS A 174 26.03 5.20 -14.77
N GLY A 175 25.18 4.17 -14.65
CA GLY A 175 25.58 2.81 -14.33
C GLY A 175 26.04 2.63 -12.88
N TYR A 176 26.17 1.37 -12.47
CA TYR A 176 26.58 0.97 -11.11
C TYR A 176 28.01 1.39 -10.72
N SER A 177 28.83 1.80 -11.69
CA SER A 177 30.22 2.22 -11.46
C SER A 177 30.36 3.64 -10.92
N SER A 178 29.28 4.43 -10.90
CA SER A 178 29.32 5.78 -10.33
C SER A 178 29.12 5.73 -8.81
N PRO A 179 30.14 6.07 -8.00
CA PRO A 179 29.97 6.20 -6.55
C PRO A 179 29.23 7.49 -6.17
N ARG A 180 28.87 8.34 -7.14
CA ARG A 180 28.20 9.61 -6.84
C ARG A 180 26.84 9.36 -6.22
N ARG A 181 26.57 10.12 -5.17
CA ARG A 181 25.27 10.22 -4.51
C ARG A 181 24.81 11.65 -4.57
N PHE A 182 23.50 11.81 -4.67
CA PHE A 182 22.86 13.10 -4.82
C PHE A 182 21.70 13.18 -3.84
N ASP A 183 21.35 14.38 -3.45
CA ASP A 183 19.99 14.64 -2.98
C ASP A 183 19.02 14.64 -4.17
N LEU A 184 17.73 14.79 -3.88
CA LEU A 184 16.68 14.69 -4.89
C LEU A 184 16.84 15.75 -5.99
N ASP A 185 17.18 16.99 -5.60
CA ASP A 185 17.41 18.08 -6.55
C ASP A 185 18.71 17.89 -7.33
N GLY A 186 19.76 17.39 -6.68
CA GLY A 186 21.03 17.04 -7.29
C GLY A 186 20.90 15.96 -8.35
N VAL A 187 20.12 14.90 -8.11
CA VAL A 187 19.95 13.83 -9.11
C VAL A 187 19.10 14.31 -10.28
N ARG A 188 18.10 15.16 -10.04
CA ARG A 188 17.30 15.79 -11.09
C ARG A 188 18.17 16.70 -11.98
N ASN A 189 18.98 17.56 -11.37
CA ASN A 189 19.90 18.43 -12.09
C ASN A 189 20.94 17.63 -12.90
N HIS A 190 21.48 16.56 -12.30
CA HIS A 190 22.39 15.66 -12.98
C HIS A 190 21.74 14.99 -14.20
N LEU A 191 20.52 14.45 -14.06
CA LEU A 191 19.76 13.87 -15.17
C LEU A 191 19.52 14.88 -16.30
N GLN A 192 19.21 16.13 -15.95
CA GLN A 192 19.00 17.18 -16.93
C GLN A 192 20.28 17.53 -17.69
N ASN A 193 21.39 17.75 -16.97
CA ASN A 193 22.62 18.26 -17.55
C ASN A 193 23.44 17.18 -18.27
N ASP A 194 23.51 15.98 -17.68
CA ASP A 194 24.41 14.92 -18.14
C ASP A 194 23.69 13.88 -19.02
N HIS A 195 22.36 13.78 -18.92
CA HIS A 195 21.55 12.83 -19.69
C HIS A 195 20.49 13.50 -20.60
N GLY A 196 20.42 14.84 -20.61
CA GLY A 196 19.48 15.58 -21.47
C GLY A 196 18.01 15.37 -21.14
N MET A 197 17.71 14.88 -19.92
CA MET A 197 16.34 14.60 -19.48
C MET A 197 15.68 15.91 -19.02
N ALA A 198 14.88 16.52 -19.89
CA ALA A 198 14.07 17.68 -19.49
C ALA A 198 13.05 17.23 -18.43
N TYR A 199 13.13 17.84 -17.23
CA TYR A 199 12.26 17.59 -16.06
C TYR A 199 11.65 16.19 -16.08
N PRO A 200 12.30 15.18 -15.49
CA PRO A 200 11.63 13.90 -15.38
C PRO A 200 10.32 14.17 -14.67
N THR A 201 9.20 14.05 -15.40
CA THR A 201 7.96 13.56 -14.81
C THR A 201 8.36 12.41 -13.91
N PRO A 202 7.72 12.22 -12.74
CA PRO A 202 8.09 11.17 -11.79
C PRO A 202 7.84 9.81 -12.45
N ALA A 203 8.73 9.46 -13.35
CA ALA A 203 8.87 8.24 -14.08
C ALA A 203 10.02 7.59 -13.32
N PRO A 204 9.72 6.57 -12.51
CA PRO A 204 10.63 6.03 -11.50
C PRO A 204 11.89 5.34 -12.08
N TYR A 205 12.18 5.53 -13.36
CA TYR A 205 13.20 4.78 -14.10
C TYR A 205 14.58 5.43 -14.13
N TYR A 206 14.74 6.69 -13.68
CA TYR A 206 15.96 7.45 -13.95
C TYR A 206 16.93 7.58 -12.77
N PHE A 207 16.45 7.35 -11.55
CA PHE A 207 17.28 7.33 -10.35
C PHE A 207 16.73 6.38 -9.29
N THR A 208 17.59 5.93 -8.37
CA THR A 208 17.26 5.02 -7.28
C THR A 208 17.80 5.54 -5.96
N VAL A 209 17.14 5.24 -4.84
CA VAL A 209 17.75 5.39 -3.50
C VAL A 209 18.81 4.30 -3.33
N ASP A 210 20.02 4.69 -2.94
CA ASP A 210 21.12 3.79 -2.58
C ASP A 210 20.68 2.94 -1.38
N PRO A 211 20.59 1.61 -1.56
CA PRO A 211 20.20 0.70 -0.49
C PRO A 211 21.13 0.72 0.74
N GLU A 212 22.37 1.19 0.61
CA GLU A 212 23.33 1.30 1.73
C GLU A 212 23.04 2.52 2.65
N MET A 213 22.24 3.48 2.18
CA MET A 213 21.95 4.73 2.90
C MET A 213 20.65 4.68 3.72
N ILE A 214 19.97 3.53 3.75
CA ILE A 214 18.73 3.35 4.53
C ILE A 214 19.09 2.83 5.92
N VAL A 215 18.74 3.57 6.97
CA VAL A 215 19.02 3.20 8.37
C VAL A 215 17.99 2.18 8.86
N GLY A 216 18.43 1.24 9.71
CA GLY A 216 17.52 0.33 10.42
C GLY A 216 16.99 -0.83 9.57
N LEU A 217 17.82 -1.35 8.66
CA LEU A 217 17.52 -2.55 7.87
C LEU A 217 17.98 -3.87 8.52
N GLU A 218 18.44 -3.83 9.78
CA GLU A 218 18.80 -5.01 10.56
C GLU A 218 17.58 -5.68 11.20
#